data_AF-A0ABD7C969-F1
#
_entry.id   AF-A0ABD7C969-F1
#
_cell.length_a   1.000
_cell.length_b   1.000
_cell.length_c   1.000
_cell.angle_alpha   90.00
_cell.angle_beta   90.00
_cell.angle_gamma   90.00
#
_symmetry.space_group_name_H-M   'P 1'
#
loop_
_entity.id
_entity.type
_entity.pdbx_description
1 polymer ?
#
loop_
_entity_poly.entity_id
_entity_poly.type
_entity_poly.pdbx_seq_one_letter_code
_entity_poly.pdbx_strand_id
1 'polypeptide(L)'
;MPAVGAGPIISKRAQRECQEALQQLSLLADPHAAIHSVRKHIRKLRSLLALVRNPAFDLQDLDATLRRLGVSLSDARDAHVVVEAAQRLQQLHPAPGWAAVIDVLSARRARILEQLLRRDPGLQRRAMTLRRVARQLQDQPWHALRRRDVRAGLERTRRRVRKAATRATHGGTHDVEGVHRWRRRARRLRMQLELLKDMKLRPGRSREGPEHGKAARSLHQLSDRLGDMQDLRLLRNLVRAMPACSGKAVVLQLIDAARHPLPVDADAGTGA
;
A
#
# COMPACT_ATOMS: atom_id res chain seq x y z
N MET A 1 -4.09 36.75 -10.84
CA MET A 1 -4.29 35.63 -9.90
C MET A 1 -2.93 35.10 -9.45
N PRO A 2 -2.49 35.31 -8.20
CA PRO A 2 -1.21 34.77 -7.74
C PRO A 2 -1.25 33.25 -7.87
N ALA A 3 -0.23 32.66 -8.48
CA ALA A 3 -0.14 31.22 -8.66
C ALA A 3 -0.26 30.54 -7.29
N VAL A 4 -1.34 29.78 -7.07
CA VAL A 4 -1.57 29.06 -5.80
C VAL A 4 -0.30 28.29 -5.44
N GLY A 5 0.24 28.61 -4.26
CA GLY A 5 1.45 27.98 -3.74
C GLY A 5 1.29 26.47 -3.58
N ALA A 6 2.39 25.73 -3.53
CA ALA A 6 2.35 24.27 -3.34
C ALA A 6 1.67 23.88 -2.01
N GLY A 7 1.82 24.73 -0.99
CA GLY A 7 1.26 24.55 0.35
C GLY A 7 -0.25 24.33 0.40
N PRO A 8 -1.07 25.32 0.00
CA PRO A 8 -2.53 25.17 0.03
C PRO A 8 -3.05 23.95 -0.74
N ILE A 9 -2.43 23.62 -1.88
CA ILE A 9 -2.81 22.45 -2.69
C ILE A 9 -2.56 21.15 -1.92
N ILE A 10 -1.37 21.00 -1.33
CA ILE A 10 -1.00 19.82 -0.54
C ILE A 10 -1.86 19.72 0.72
N SER A 11 -2.09 20.84 1.42
CA SER A 11 -2.95 20.89 2.59
C SER A 11 -4.36 20.39 2.27
N LYS A 12 -4.98 20.94 1.21
CA LYS A 12 -6.32 20.53 0.76
C LYS A 12 -6.36 19.04 0.43
N ARG A 13 -5.33 18.50 -0.24
CA ARG A 13 -5.27 17.06 -0.53
C ARG A 13 -5.11 16.23 0.75
N ALA A 14 -4.27 16.66 1.70
CA ALA A 14 -4.08 15.97 2.97
C ALA A 14 -5.41 15.89 3.76
N GLN A 15 -6.14 17.01 3.84
CA GLN A 15 -7.46 17.07 4.48
C GLN A 15 -8.47 16.15 3.80
N ARG A 16 -8.50 16.15 2.46
CA ARG A 16 -9.37 15.26 1.69
C ARG A 16 -9.09 13.77 1.97
N GLU A 17 -7.83 13.35 2.04
CA GLU A 17 -7.50 11.96 2.36
C GLU A 17 -7.92 11.57 3.79
N CYS A 18 -7.84 12.50 4.76
CA CYS A 18 -8.38 12.28 6.09
C CYS A 18 -9.90 12.15 6.08
N GLN A 19 -10.60 13.03 5.36
CA GLN A 19 -12.06 13.03 5.26
C GLN A 19 -12.59 11.76 4.58
N GLU A 20 -11.99 11.36 3.45
CA GLU A 20 -12.36 10.12 2.75
C GLU A 20 -12.13 8.91 3.65
N ALA A 21 -11.01 8.84 4.38
CA ALA A 21 -10.79 7.77 5.35
C ALA A 21 -11.81 7.76 6.50
N LEU A 22 -12.20 8.92 7.02
CA LEU A 22 -13.24 9.02 8.06
C LEU A 22 -14.61 8.57 7.54
N GLN A 23 -14.97 8.94 6.32
CA GLN A 23 -16.22 8.52 5.68
C GLN A 23 -16.28 7.00 5.48
N GLN A 24 -15.17 6.37 5.13
CA GLN A 24 -15.09 4.92 5.00
C GLN A 24 -15.26 4.22 6.37
N LEU A 25 -14.76 4.82 7.45
CA LEU A 25 -14.99 4.33 8.81
C LEU A 25 -16.44 4.54 9.30
N SER A 26 -17.20 5.48 8.75
CA SER A 26 -18.58 5.73 9.17
C SER A 26 -19.61 4.87 8.43
N LEU A 27 -19.34 4.49 7.18
CA LEU A 27 -20.32 3.78 6.36
C LEU A 27 -20.46 2.29 6.71
N LEU A 28 -19.38 1.63 7.18
CA LEU A 28 -19.26 0.24 7.70
C LEU A 28 -20.14 -0.90 7.16
N ALA A 29 -20.87 -0.72 6.05
CA ALA A 29 -21.72 -1.75 5.44
C ALA A 29 -20.90 -2.98 5.02
N ASP A 30 -19.67 -2.74 4.54
CA ASP A 30 -18.65 -3.76 4.36
C ASP A 30 -17.38 -3.35 5.14
N PRO A 31 -17.14 -3.95 6.33
CA PRO A 31 -15.95 -3.67 7.14
C PRO A 31 -14.64 -4.00 6.41
N HIS A 32 -14.61 -5.01 5.54
CA HIS A 32 -13.40 -5.39 4.83
C HIS A 32 -13.04 -4.35 3.76
N ALA A 33 -14.01 -3.91 2.95
CA ALA A 33 -13.81 -2.81 2.01
C ALA A 33 -13.45 -1.50 2.72
N ALA A 34 -14.13 -1.18 3.83
CA ALA A 34 -13.82 0.01 4.64
C ALA A 34 -12.36 -0.02 5.15
N ILE A 35 -11.92 -1.13 5.73
CA ILE A 35 -10.54 -1.31 6.20
C ILE A 35 -9.54 -1.17 5.05
N HIS A 36 -9.83 -1.75 3.88
CA HIS A 36 -8.99 -1.61 2.69
C HIS A 36 -8.86 -0.13 2.29
N SER A 37 -9.97 0.58 2.16
CA SER A 37 -10.03 1.98 1.75
C SER A 37 -9.31 2.89 2.75
N VAL A 38 -9.55 2.72 4.04
CA VAL A 38 -8.86 3.47 5.10
C VAL A 38 -7.35 3.26 5.03
N ARG A 39 -6.88 2.01 4.89
CA ARG A 39 -5.45 1.71 4.69
C ARG A 39 -4.91 2.34 3.40
N LYS A 40 -5.70 2.43 2.33
CA LYS A 40 -5.31 3.11 1.09
C LYS A 40 -5.11 4.61 1.33
N HIS A 41 -6.05 5.30 1.97
CA HIS A 41 -5.94 6.73 2.30
C HIS A 41 -4.79 7.03 3.27
N ILE A 42 -4.59 6.21 4.31
CA ILE A 42 -3.42 6.33 5.21
C ILE A 42 -2.12 6.22 4.42
N ARG A 43 -2.01 5.26 3.49
CA ARG A 43 -0.80 5.11 2.64
C ARG A 43 -0.59 6.32 1.73
N LYS A 44 -1.65 6.89 1.17
CA LYS A 44 -1.60 8.12 0.36
C LYS A 44 -1.15 9.32 1.20
N LEU A 45 -1.77 9.54 2.36
CA LEU A 45 -1.44 10.64 3.26
C LEU A 45 0.03 10.58 3.69
N ARG A 46 0.52 9.42 4.13
CA ARG A 46 1.93 9.21 4.46
C ARG A 46 2.89 9.43 3.29
N SER A 47 2.44 9.12 2.07
CA SER A 47 3.22 9.38 0.85
C SER A 47 3.27 10.88 0.54
N LEU A 48 2.17 11.60 0.76
CA LEU A 48 2.08 13.06 0.65
C LEU A 48 2.97 13.76 1.67
N LEU A 49 2.91 13.38 2.96
CA LEU A 49 3.75 13.96 4.02
C LEU A 49 5.24 13.76 3.74
N ALA A 50 5.61 12.62 3.15
CA ALA A 50 7.00 12.36 2.76
C ALA A 50 7.51 13.26 1.61
N LEU A 51 6.63 13.98 0.89
CA LEU A 51 7.04 15.01 -0.08
C LEU A 51 7.41 16.33 0.59
N VAL A 52 6.93 16.59 1.80
CA VAL A 52 7.16 17.86 2.51
C VAL A 52 8.56 17.84 3.12
N ARG A 53 9.52 18.52 2.45
CA ARG A 53 10.89 18.68 2.92
C ARG A 53 11.16 20.14 3.27
N ASN A 54 10.56 20.58 4.35
CA ASN A 54 10.72 21.92 4.88
C ASN A 54 10.82 21.84 6.41
N PRO A 55 11.85 22.43 7.04
CA PRO A 55 12.08 22.32 8.49
C PRO A 55 11.01 23.01 9.34
N ALA A 56 10.20 23.91 8.76
CA ALA A 56 9.09 24.54 9.46
C ALA A 56 7.93 23.58 9.78
N PHE A 57 7.97 22.34 9.25
CA PHE A 57 6.93 21.35 9.44
C PHE A 57 7.36 20.27 10.42
N ASP A 58 6.50 19.98 11.39
CA ASP A 58 6.64 18.82 12.26
C ASP A 58 5.67 17.71 11.83
N LEU A 59 6.14 16.83 10.96
CA LEU A 59 5.34 15.74 10.38
C LEU A 59 5.79 14.35 10.81
N GLN A 60 6.87 14.25 11.61
CA GLN A 60 7.42 12.94 11.95
C GLN A 60 6.46 12.16 12.84
N ASP A 61 5.92 12.81 13.88
CA ASP A 61 4.96 12.20 14.80
C ASP A 61 3.62 11.90 14.13
N LEU A 62 3.22 12.73 13.16
CA LEU A 62 2.05 12.49 12.33
C LEU A 62 2.25 11.26 11.42
N ASP A 63 3.38 11.11 10.73
CA ASP A 63 3.67 9.89 9.95
C ASP A 63 3.76 8.66 10.84
N ALA A 64 4.34 8.77 12.04
CA ALA A 64 4.44 7.69 13.00
C ALA A 64 3.04 7.24 13.50
N THR A 65 2.17 8.20 13.80
CA THR A 65 0.78 7.94 14.21
C THR A 65 0.00 7.27 13.08
N LEU A 66 0.10 7.79 11.85
CA LEU A 66 -0.52 7.18 10.67
C LEU A 66 0.04 5.78 10.38
N ARG A 67 1.34 5.56 10.62
CA ARG A 67 1.95 4.23 10.50
C ARG A 67 1.34 3.26 11.50
N ARG A 68 1.26 3.63 12.78
CA ARG A 68 0.65 2.80 13.83
C ARG A 68 -0.81 2.50 13.52
N LEU A 69 -1.57 3.51 13.08
CA LEU A 69 -2.96 3.34 12.65
C LEU A 69 -3.09 2.33 11.50
N GLY A 70 -2.25 2.46 10.47
CA GLY A 70 -2.19 1.49 9.37
C GLY A 70 -1.85 0.08 9.85
N VAL A 71 -0.82 -0.08 10.70
CA VAL A 71 -0.40 -1.37 11.26
C VAL A 71 -1.52 -2.02 12.06
N SER A 72 -2.26 -1.25 12.86
CA SER A 72 -3.37 -1.74 13.69
C SER A 72 -4.53 -2.36 12.89
N LEU A 73 -4.54 -2.21 11.56
CA LEU A 73 -5.53 -2.75 10.63
C LEU A 73 -4.95 -3.86 9.73
N SER A 74 -3.69 -4.26 9.92
CA SER A 74 -3.02 -5.21 9.04
C SER A 74 -3.61 -6.61 9.13
N ASP A 75 -3.79 -7.14 10.33
CA ASP A 75 -4.24 -8.53 10.49
C ASP A 75 -5.61 -8.77 9.85
N ALA A 76 -6.54 -7.84 10.02
CA ALA A 76 -7.86 -7.90 9.39
C ALA A 76 -7.79 -7.77 7.86
N ARG A 77 -6.91 -6.89 7.33
CA ARG A 77 -6.72 -6.79 5.87
C ARG A 77 -6.09 -8.06 5.32
N ASP A 78 -5.03 -8.55 5.95
CA ASP A 78 -4.24 -9.68 5.49
C ASP A 78 -5.07 -10.97 5.54
N ALA A 79 -5.92 -11.13 6.57
CA ALA A 79 -6.89 -12.24 6.60
C ALA A 79 -7.90 -12.18 5.46
N HIS A 80 -8.35 -10.99 5.06
CA HIS A 80 -9.23 -10.81 3.91
C HIS A 80 -8.50 -11.05 2.57
N VAL A 81 -7.28 -10.52 2.40
CA VAL A 81 -6.43 -10.74 1.21
C VAL A 81 -6.26 -12.22 0.93
N VAL A 82 -6.00 -13.03 1.96
CA VAL A 82 -5.73 -14.46 1.78
C VAL A 82 -6.96 -15.21 1.28
N VAL A 83 -8.15 -14.84 1.75
CA VAL A 83 -9.40 -15.42 1.22
C VAL A 83 -9.61 -15.03 -0.24
N GLU A 84 -9.41 -13.75 -0.59
CA GLU A 84 -9.50 -13.28 -1.98
C GLU A 84 -8.49 -14.03 -2.89
N ALA A 85 -7.26 -14.22 -2.41
CA ALA A 85 -6.22 -14.94 -3.14
C ALA A 85 -6.58 -16.43 -3.34
N ALA A 86 -7.13 -17.09 -2.32
CA ALA A 86 -7.57 -18.48 -2.41
C ALA A 86 -8.75 -18.63 -3.39
N GLN A 87 -9.75 -17.75 -3.32
CA GLN A 87 -10.90 -17.73 -4.24
C GLN A 87 -10.45 -17.50 -5.68
N ARG A 88 -9.52 -16.56 -5.91
CA ARG A 88 -8.94 -16.31 -7.24
C ARG A 88 -8.23 -17.55 -7.77
N LEU A 89 -7.40 -18.21 -6.94
CA LEU A 89 -6.70 -19.42 -7.38
C LEU A 89 -7.65 -20.59 -7.62
N GLN A 90 -8.70 -20.74 -6.84
CA GLN A 90 -9.75 -21.73 -7.08
C GLN A 90 -10.42 -21.52 -8.44
N GLN A 91 -10.70 -20.27 -8.82
CA GLN A 91 -11.28 -19.95 -10.13
C GLN A 91 -10.33 -20.26 -11.28
N LEU A 92 -9.03 -19.99 -11.12
CA LEU A 92 -8.01 -20.25 -12.15
C LEU A 92 -7.62 -21.73 -12.24
N HIS A 93 -7.60 -22.43 -11.11
CA HIS A 93 -7.17 -23.81 -10.97
C HIS A 93 -8.13 -24.58 -10.03
N PRO A 94 -9.30 -24.99 -10.55
CA PRO A 94 -10.26 -25.78 -9.77
C PRO A 94 -9.65 -27.10 -9.33
N ALA A 95 -9.82 -27.45 -8.05
CA ALA A 95 -9.31 -28.68 -7.47
C ALA A 95 -10.09 -29.07 -6.20
N PRO A 96 -10.15 -30.37 -5.87
CA PRO A 96 -10.64 -30.82 -4.57
C PRO A 96 -9.84 -30.18 -3.43
N GLY A 97 -10.53 -29.79 -2.35
CA GLY A 97 -9.91 -29.21 -1.15
C GLY A 97 -9.94 -27.67 -1.06
N TRP A 98 -10.15 -26.95 -2.18
CA TRP A 98 -10.29 -25.48 -2.12
C TRP A 98 -11.43 -25.02 -1.22
N ALA A 99 -12.59 -25.70 -1.27
CA ALA A 99 -13.75 -25.37 -0.42
C ALA A 99 -13.38 -25.41 1.07
N ALA A 100 -12.83 -26.54 1.54
CA ALA A 100 -12.41 -26.70 2.94
C ALA A 100 -11.33 -25.67 3.34
N VAL A 101 -10.37 -25.37 2.47
CA VAL A 101 -9.35 -24.34 2.72
C VAL A 101 -9.98 -22.95 2.84
N ILE A 102 -10.87 -22.58 1.91
CA ILE A 102 -11.55 -21.28 1.91
C ILE A 102 -12.46 -21.14 3.14
N ASP A 103 -13.13 -22.20 3.57
CA ASP A 103 -13.95 -22.19 4.78
C ASP A 103 -13.12 -21.90 6.04
N VAL A 104 -11.99 -22.60 6.21
CA VAL A 104 -11.07 -22.37 7.34
C VAL A 104 -10.51 -20.94 7.32
N LEU A 105 -10.12 -20.43 6.15
CA LEU A 105 -9.62 -19.06 5.99
C LEU A 105 -10.71 -18.03 6.27
N SER A 106 -11.94 -18.29 5.83
CA SER A 106 -13.10 -17.41 6.05
C SER A 106 -13.51 -17.36 7.52
N ALA A 107 -13.53 -18.51 8.20
CA ALA A 107 -13.76 -18.57 9.65
C ALA A 107 -12.65 -17.84 10.43
N ARG A 108 -11.39 -17.94 10.00
CA ARG A 108 -10.29 -17.17 10.59
C ARG A 108 -10.46 -15.66 10.35
N ARG A 109 -10.81 -15.26 9.13
CA ARG A 109 -11.08 -13.85 8.75
C ARG A 109 -12.19 -13.25 9.60
N ALA A 110 -13.30 -13.98 9.76
CA ALA A 110 -14.43 -13.56 10.59
C ALA A 110 -14.01 -13.34 12.05
N ARG A 111 -13.31 -14.31 12.66
CA ARG A 111 -12.81 -14.20 14.04
C ARG A 111 -11.90 -12.99 14.27
N ILE A 112 -10.97 -12.72 13.34
CA ILE A 112 -10.07 -11.56 13.43
C ILE A 112 -10.85 -10.24 13.35
N LEU A 113 -11.81 -10.17 12.42
CA LEU A 113 -12.66 -8.98 12.29
C LEU A 113 -13.52 -8.78 13.54
N GLU A 114 -14.12 -9.84 14.06
CA GLU A 114 -14.93 -9.79 15.28
C GLU A 114 -14.10 -9.34 16.49
N GLN A 115 -12.89 -9.86 16.67
CA GLN A 115 -11.97 -9.41 17.73
C GLN A 115 -11.58 -7.93 17.58
N LEU A 116 -11.33 -7.48 16.34
CA LEU A 116 -11.05 -6.08 16.04
C LEU A 116 -12.23 -5.18 16.44
N LEU A 117 -13.45 -5.55 16.04
CA LEU A 117 -14.67 -4.79 16.31
C LEU A 117 -15.09 -4.87 17.78
N ARG A 118 -14.83 -5.97 18.50
CA ARG A 118 -15.02 -6.04 19.96
C ARG A 118 -14.11 -5.06 20.70
N ARG A 119 -12.84 -4.94 20.28
CA ARG A 119 -11.86 -4.04 20.92
C ARG A 119 -12.06 -2.56 20.55
N ASP A 120 -12.65 -2.31 19.39
CA ASP A 120 -12.90 -0.97 18.87
C ASP A 120 -14.23 -0.97 18.09
N PRO A 121 -15.38 -0.96 18.81
CA PRO A 121 -16.70 -0.98 18.18
C PRO A 121 -16.87 0.17 17.20
N GLY A 122 -17.30 -0.16 15.98
CA GLY A 122 -17.41 0.82 14.90
C GLY A 122 -16.09 1.50 14.50
N LEU A 123 -14.94 0.95 14.92
CA LEU A 123 -13.61 1.53 14.71
C LEU A 123 -13.49 2.98 15.24
N GLN A 124 -14.24 3.33 16.28
CA GLN A 124 -14.35 4.69 16.82
C GLN A 124 -13.02 5.25 17.32
N ARG A 125 -12.19 4.45 18.01
CA ARG A 125 -10.87 4.89 18.51
C ARG A 125 -9.93 5.25 17.36
N ARG A 126 -9.98 4.48 16.28
CA ARG A 126 -9.24 4.76 15.05
C ARG A 126 -9.75 6.01 14.34
N ALA A 127 -11.07 6.21 14.29
CA ALA A 127 -11.67 7.44 13.76
C ALA A 127 -11.24 8.67 14.57
N MET A 128 -11.26 8.61 15.90
CA MET A 128 -10.78 9.70 16.76
C MET A 128 -9.30 10.03 16.53
N THR A 129 -8.45 9.00 16.41
CA THR A 129 -7.03 9.18 16.09
C THR A 129 -6.86 9.90 14.76
N LEU A 130 -7.63 9.50 13.74
CA LEU A 130 -7.58 10.12 12.42
C LEU A 130 -8.10 11.56 12.42
N ARG A 131 -9.17 11.88 13.19
CA ARG A 131 -9.64 13.26 13.42
C ARG A 131 -8.57 14.12 14.08
N ARG A 132 -7.83 13.58 15.06
CA ARG A 132 -6.71 14.28 15.70
C ARG A 132 -5.60 14.57 14.69
N VAL A 133 -5.21 13.59 13.86
CA VAL A 133 -4.24 13.80 12.79
C VAL A 133 -4.74 14.86 11.80
N ALA A 134 -6.01 14.85 11.43
CA ALA A 134 -6.59 15.84 10.53
C ALA A 134 -6.45 17.27 11.09
N ARG A 135 -6.81 17.48 12.37
CA ARG A 135 -6.65 18.76 13.08
C ARG A 135 -5.19 19.21 13.13
N GLN A 136 -4.29 18.36 13.60
CA GLN A 136 -2.85 18.68 13.67
C GLN A 136 -2.24 18.98 12.30
N LEU A 137 -2.77 18.39 11.23
CA LEU A 137 -2.39 18.74 9.86
C LEU A 137 -2.93 20.10 9.43
N GLN A 138 -4.07 20.57 9.94
CA GLN A 138 -4.57 21.92 9.62
C GLN A 138 -3.65 23.00 10.19
N ASP A 139 -3.11 22.76 11.39
CA ASP A 139 -2.27 23.72 12.13
C ASP A 139 -0.83 23.86 11.57
N GLN A 140 -0.45 23.01 10.60
CA GLN A 140 0.87 23.10 9.98
C GLN A 140 1.03 24.38 9.13
N PRO A 141 2.24 24.95 9.02
CA PRO A 141 2.48 26.20 8.29
C PRO A 141 2.50 25.99 6.77
N TRP A 142 1.39 25.55 6.18
CA TRP A 142 1.26 25.28 4.74
C TRP A 142 1.65 26.47 3.88
N HIS A 143 1.41 27.69 4.36
CA HIS A 143 1.82 28.92 3.69
C HIS A 143 3.35 29.04 3.50
N ALA A 144 4.17 28.31 4.27
CA ALA A 144 5.63 28.29 4.15
C ALA A 144 6.12 27.26 3.11
N LEU A 145 5.27 26.31 2.69
CA LEU A 145 5.66 25.26 1.75
C LEU A 145 5.79 25.78 0.32
N ARG A 146 6.96 25.59 -0.29
CA ARG A 146 7.26 26.01 -1.66
C ARG A 146 7.39 24.80 -2.59
N ARG A 147 7.25 25.02 -3.90
CA ARG A 147 7.41 23.96 -4.91
C ARG A 147 8.79 23.29 -4.86
N ARG A 148 9.85 24.04 -4.51
CA ARG A 148 11.21 23.52 -4.35
C ARG A 148 11.33 22.46 -3.26
N ASP A 149 10.59 22.63 -2.16
CA ASP A 149 10.59 21.69 -1.03
C ASP A 149 9.96 20.36 -1.44
N VAL A 150 8.83 20.43 -2.16
CA VAL A 150 8.13 19.27 -2.73
C VAL A 150 9.02 18.52 -3.72
N ARG A 151 9.75 19.26 -4.57
CA ARG A 151 10.72 18.68 -5.52
C ARG A 151 11.84 17.95 -4.78
N ALA A 152 12.42 18.58 -3.76
CA ALA A 152 13.48 17.97 -2.95
C ALA A 152 12.99 16.68 -2.27
N GLY A 153 11.74 16.65 -1.80
CA GLY A 153 11.08 15.45 -1.29
C GLY A 153 10.95 14.33 -2.33
N LEU A 154 10.45 14.66 -3.52
CA LEU A 154 10.32 13.69 -4.62
C LEU A 154 11.68 13.11 -5.04
N GLU A 155 12.70 13.95 -5.21
CA GLU A 155 14.06 13.52 -5.57
C GLU A 155 14.68 12.62 -4.50
N ARG A 156 14.43 12.91 -3.22
CA ARG A 156 14.84 12.03 -2.12
C ARG A 156 14.16 10.66 -2.21
N THR A 157 12.87 10.59 -2.52
CA THR A 157 12.18 9.31 -2.69
C THR A 157 12.76 8.55 -3.89
N ARG A 158 12.96 9.20 -5.04
CA ARG A 158 13.57 8.60 -6.24
C ARG A 158 14.93 7.97 -5.93
N ARG A 159 15.83 8.74 -5.30
CA ARG A 159 17.15 8.23 -4.86
C ARG A 159 17.03 7.02 -3.94
N ARG A 160 16.08 7.03 -2.99
CA ARG A 160 15.85 5.90 -2.07
C ARG A 160 15.29 4.65 -2.76
N VAL A 161 14.48 4.81 -3.81
CA VAL A 161 14.02 3.71 -4.66
C VAL A 161 15.19 3.10 -5.42
N ARG A 162 15.98 3.91 -6.13
CA ARG A 162 17.16 3.43 -6.88
C ARG A 162 18.13 2.65 -5.98
N LYS A 163 18.50 3.22 -4.83
CA LYS A 163 19.37 2.54 -3.85
C LYS A 163 18.78 1.22 -3.32
N ALA A 164 17.46 1.11 -3.19
CA ALA A 164 16.82 -0.13 -2.75
C ALA A 164 16.76 -1.17 -3.87
N ALA A 165 16.55 -0.73 -5.12
CA ALA A 165 16.61 -1.59 -6.29
C ALA A 165 18.01 -2.22 -6.41
N THR A 166 19.07 -1.39 -6.41
CA THR A 166 20.46 -1.86 -6.45
C THR A 166 20.73 -2.91 -5.38
N ARG A 167 20.36 -2.65 -4.12
CA ARG A 167 20.58 -3.62 -3.03
C ARG A 167 19.80 -4.92 -3.22
N ALA A 168 18.54 -4.83 -3.64
CA ALA A 168 17.72 -6.02 -3.89
C ALA A 168 18.28 -6.86 -5.05
N THR A 169 18.83 -6.23 -6.09
CA THR A 169 19.51 -6.93 -7.18
C THR A 169 20.80 -7.60 -6.71
N HIS A 170 21.62 -6.93 -5.91
CA HIS A 170 22.88 -7.49 -5.40
C HIS A 170 22.67 -8.62 -4.37
N GLY A 171 21.61 -8.54 -3.56
CA GLY A 171 21.28 -9.58 -2.58
C GLY A 171 20.65 -10.84 -3.18
N GLY A 172 20.36 -10.86 -4.49
CA GLY A 172 19.72 -11.97 -5.17
C GLY A 172 18.28 -12.24 -4.72
N THR A 173 17.70 -13.33 -5.20
CA THR A 173 16.31 -13.75 -4.90
C THR A 173 16.09 -14.14 -3.44
N HIS A 174 17.16 -14.37 -2.68
CA HIS A 174 17.12 -14.75 -1.27
C HIS A 174 17.04 -13.55 -0.30
N ASP A 175 17.37 -12.31 -0.71
CA ASP A 175 17.18 -11.10 0.13
C ASP A 175 15.71 -10.64 0.13
N VAL A 176 14.86 -11.44 0.78
CA VAL A 176 13.42 -11.18 0.93
C VAL A 176 13.17 -9.80 1.54
N GLU A 177 13.98 -9.39 2.53
CA GLU A 177 13.85 -8.08 3.13
C GLU A 177 14.22 -6.93 2.20
N GLY A 178 15.29 -7.08 1.42
CA GLY A 178 15.71 -6.13 0.38
C GLY A 178 14.62 -5.91 -0.65
N VAL A 179 14.06 -7.00 -1.17
CA VAL A 179 12.91 -6.98 -2.09
C VAL A 179 11.70 -6.30 -1.45
N HIS A 180 11.38 -6.61 -0.18
CA HIS A 180 10.30 -5.93 0.54
C HIS A 180 10.54 -4.43 0.74
N ARG A 181 11.77 -4.03 1.10
CA ARG A 181 12.16 -2.63 1.26
C ARG A 181 12.04 -1.90 -0.07
N TRP A 182 12.51 -2.50 -1.17
CA TRP A 182 12.39 -1.94 -2.51
C TRP A 182 10.92 -1.76 -2.91
N ARG A 183 10.09 -2.80 -2.77
CA ARG A 183 8.65 -2.73 -3.04
C ARG A 183 7.95 -1.59 -2.30
N ARG A 184 8.18 -1.48 -0.98
CA ARG A 184 7.56 -0.43 -0.15
C ARG A 184 7.93 0.97 -0.63
N ARG A 185 9.17 1.17 -1.08
CA ARG A 185 9.65 2.46 -1.60
C ARG A 185 9.12 2.74 -3.00
N ALA A 186 9.11 1.75 -3.90
CA ALA A 186 8.56 1.85 -5.24
C ALA A 186 7.07 2.25 -5.19
N ARG A 187 6.27 1.56 -4.36
CA ARG A 187 4.86 1.90 -4.11
C ARG A 187 4.68 3.33 -3.62
N ARG A 188 5.53 3.80 -2.69
CA ARG A 188 5.47 5.19 -2.20
C ARG A 188 5.74 6.18 -3.34
N LEU A 189 6.77 5.95 -4.15
CA LEU A 189 7.07 6.81 -5.30
C LEU A 189 5.91 6.85 -6.30
N ARG A 190 5.33 5.68 -6.63
CA ARG A 190 4.12 5.58 -7.48
C ARG A 190 2.98 6.44 -6.92
N MET A 191 2.63 6.26 -5.65
CA MET A 191 1.58 7.04 -4.99
C MET A 191 1.88 8.55 -5.01
N GLN A 192 3.13 8.95 -4.81
CA GLN A 192 3.52 10.37 -4.89
C GLN A 192 3.31 10.95 -6.29
N LEU A 193 3.68 10.20 -7.33
CA LEU A 193 3.49 10.64 -8.71
C LEU A 193 2.00 10.74 -9.08
N GLU A 194 1.19 9.75 -8.67
CA GLU A 194 -0.27 9.77 -8.82
C GLU A 194 -0.89 10.99 -8.12
N LEU A 195 -0.52 11.23 -6.84
CA LEU A 195 -1.01 12.38 -6.07
C LEU A 195 -0.65 13.72 -6.72
N LEU A 196 0.60 13.89 -7.18
CA LEU A 196 1.05 15.10 -7.86
C LEU A 196 0.29 15.34 -9.18
N LYS A 197 0.04 14.26 -9.94
CA LYS A 197 -0.77 14.30 -11.17
C LYS A 197 -2.21 14.73 -10.86
N ASP A 198 -2.87 14.09 -9.90
CA ASP A 198 -4.24 14.40 -9.49
C ASP A 198 -4.40 15.86 -9.03
N MET A 199 -3.42 16.36 -8.28
CA MET A 199 -3.39 17.74 -7.80
C MET A 199 -3.00 18.76 -8.88
N LYS A 200 -2.64 18.29 -10.09
CA LYS A 200 -2.05 19.11 -11.17
C LYS A 200 -0.84 19.92 -10.69
N LEU A 201 -0.10 19.39 -9.71
CA LEU A 201 1.04 20.07 -9.08
C LEU A 201 2.35 19.59 -9.73
N ARG A 202 3.02 20.49 -10.45
CA ARG A 202 4.38 20.25 -10.99
C ARG A 202 5.42 20.82 -10.02
N PRO A 203 6.25 19.98 -9.35
CA PRO A 203 7.30 20.47 -8.46
C PRO A 203 8.41 21.23 -9.21
N GLY A 204 8.39 21.21 -10.55
CA GLY A 204 9.20 22.05 -11.42
C GLY A 204 9.43 21.91 -12.92
N ARG A 205 10.48 22.55 -13.44
CA ARG A 205 10.86 22.56 -14.88
C ARG A 205 11.49 21.25 -15.39
N SER A 206 11.31 20.13 -14.70
CA SER A 206 11.85 18.86 -15.19
C SER A 206 11.18 18.58 -16.54
N ARG A 207 11.99 18.56 -17.62
CA ARG A 207 11.62 18.13 -19.00
C ARG A 207 11.21 16.65 -19.07
N GLU A 208 10.79 16.06 -17.97
CA GLU A 208 10.38 14.67 -17.90
C GLU A 208 8.92 14.62 -18.41
N GLY A 209 8.77 14.48 -19.72
CA GLY A 209 7.51 14.33 -20.43
C GLY A 209 6.89 12.93 -20.22
N PRO A 210 6.38 12.27 -21.28
CA PRO A 210 5.71 10.95 -21.25
C PRO A 210 6.42 9.83 -20.47
N GLU A 211 7.73 9.97 -20.23
CA GLU A 211 8.56 9.05 -19.44
C GLU A 211 8.10 8.88 -17.99
N HIS A 212 7.49 9.90 -17.39
CA HIS A 212 6.85 9.78 -16.08
C HIS A 212 5.74 8.74 -16.06
N GLY A 213 4.96 8.66 -17.14
CA GLY A 213 3.89 7.68 -17.29
C GLY A 213 4.44 6.27 -17.45
N LYS A 214 5.51 6.10 -18.25
CA LYS A 214 6.19 4.81 -18.43
C LYS A 214 6.82 4.33 -17.11
N ALA A 215 7.61 5.17 -16.44
CA ALA A 215 8.23 4.82 -15.16
C ALA A 215 7.20 4.52 -14.06
N ALA A 216 6.10 5.28 -13.99
CA ALA A 216 5.01 5.00 -13.04
C ALA A 216 4.32 3.67 -13.35
N ARG A 217 4.09 3.34 -14.63
CA ARG A 217 3.53 2.05 -15.06
C ARG A 217 4.45 0.87 -14.76
N SER A 218 5.75 0.97 -15.07
CA SER A 218 6.72 -0.07 -14.73
C SER A 218 6.83 -0.27 -13.22
N LEU A 219 6.83 0.81 -12.43
CA LEU A 219 6.77 0.74 -10.97
C LEU A 219 5.45 0.14 -10.46
N HIS A 220 4.34 0.38 -11.17
CA HIS A 220 3.04 -0.19 -10.85
C HIS A 220 3.06 -1.71 -11.01
N GLN A 221 3.40 -2.19 -12.22
CA GLN A 221 3.50 -3.61 -12.53
C GLN A 221 4.45 -4.34 -11.57
N LEU A 222 5.62 -3.76 -11.30
CA LEU A 222 6.57 -4.32 -10.34
C LEU A 222 5.99 -4.37 -8.92
N SER A 223 5.38 -3.28 -8.43
CA SER A 223 4.81 -3.22 -7.08
C SER A 223 3.67 -4.23 -6.88
N ASP A 224 2.91 -4.50 -7.95
CA ASP A 224 1.75 -5.39 -7.93
C ASP A 224 2.19 -6.85 -8.09
N ARG A 225 3.14 -7.18 -8.98
CA ARG A 225 3.76 -8.52 -9.02
C ARG A 225 4.39 -8.91 -7.69
N LEU A 226 5.14 -7.98 -7.07
CA LEU A 226 5.69 -8.19 -5.72
C LEU A 226 4.58 -8.20 -4.65
N GLY A 227 3.39 -7.69 -4.97
CA GLY A 227 2.10 -7.84 -4.28
C GLY A 227 1.64 -9.26 -4.22
N ASP A 228 1.27 -9.76 -5.38
CA ASP A 228 0.69 -11.07 -5.54
C ASP A 228 1.62 -12.13 -4.94
N MET A 229 2.93 -12.03 -5.15
CA MET A 229 3.88 -12.97 -4.57
C MET A 229 3.90 -12.95 -3.02
N GLN A 230 3.68 -11.79 -2.38
CA GLN A 230 3.57 -11.73 -0.92
C GLN A 230 2.25 -12.34 -0.44
N ASP A 231 1.17 -12.06 -1.16
CA ASP A 231 -0.17 -12.56 -0.80
C ASP A 231 -0.22 -14.08 -0.93
N LEU A 232 0.41 -14.63 -1.98
CA LEU A 232 0.59 -16.08 -2.17
C LEU A 232 1.51 -16.72 -1.11
N ARG A 233 2.59 -16.04 -0.69
CA ARG A 233 3.44 -16.53 0.41
C ARG A 233 2.65 -16.61 1.73
N LEU A 234 1.83 -15.61 2.02
CA LEU A 234 0.98 -15.60 3.20
C LEU A 234 -0.08 -16.71 3.14
N LEU A 235 -0.76 -16.84 2.00
CA LEU A 235 -1.72 -17.92 1.75
C LEU A 235 -1.09 -19.29 1.97
N ARG A 236 0.06 -19.56 1.34
CA ARG A 236 0.78 -20.82 1.50
C ARG A 236 1.10 -21.13 2.96
N ASN A 237 1.63 -20.16 3.70
CA ASN A 237 2.01 -20.35 5.09
C ASN A 237 0.80 -20.71 5.96
N LEU A 238 -0.34 -20.07 5.72
CA LEU A 238 -1.58 -20.37 6.43
C LEU A 238 -2.12 -21.75 6.06
N VAL A 239 -2.18 -22.09 4.77
CA VAL A 239 -2.65 -23.42 4.33
C VAL A 239 -1.75 -24.53 4.87
N ARG A 240 -0.43 -24.34 4.85
CA ARG A 240 0.52 -25.32 5.39
C ARG A 240 0.24 -25.62 6.87
N ALA A 241 -0.06 -24.59 7.66
CA ALA A 241 -0.34 -24.69 9.09
C ALA A 241 -1.73 -25.23 9.45
N MET A 242 -2.64 -25.41 8.48
CA MET A 242 -3.96 -26.01 8.74
C MET A 242 -3.83 -27.50 9.11
N PRO A 243 -4.82 -28.09 9.82
CA PRO A 243 -4.91 -29.54 9.96
C PRO A 243 -4.91 -30.27 8.61
N ALA A 244 -4.58 -31.56 8.60
CA ALA A 244 -4.69 -32.36 7.39
C ALA A 244 -6.18 -32.45 6.97
N CYS A 245 -6.45 -32.21 5.70
CA CYS A 245 -7.78 -32.39 5.11
C CYS A 245 -7.63 -32.88 3.66
N SER A 246 -8.69 -33.51 3.14
CA SER A 246 -8.72 -34.02 1.77
C SER A 246 -8.43 -32.88 0.77
N GLY A 247 -7.55 -33.13 -0.20
CA GLY A 247 -7.17 -32.16 -1.22
C GLY A 247 -6.18 -31.06 -0.79
N LYS A 248 -5.80 -30.97 0.49
CA LYS A 248 -4.83 -29.97 0.98
C LYS A 248 -3.49 -30.01 0.24
N ALA A 249 -2.96 -31.22 -0.02
CA ALA A 249 -1.68 -31.39 -0.71
C ALA A 249 -1.74 -30.82 -2.15
N VAL A 250 -2.84 -31.07 -2.85
CA VAL A 250 -3.08 -30.54 -4.21
C VAL A 250 -3.18 -29.01 -4.16
N VAL A 251 -3.93 -28.44 -3.22
CA VAL A 251 -4.02 -26.98 -3.03
C VAL A 251 -2.64 -26.36 -2.77
N LEU A 252 -1.80 -26.98 -1.93
CA LEU A 252 -0.45 -26.49 -1.68
C LEU A 252 0.43 -26.50 -2.93
N GLN A 253 0.34 -27.56 -3.75
CA GLN A 253 1.06 -27.63 -5.03
C GLN A 253 0.61 -26.52 -5.99
N LEU A 254 -0.70 -26.25 -6.10
CA LEU A 254 -1.23 -25.17 -6.93
C LEU A 254 -0.75 -23.78 -6.46
N ILE A 255 -0.73 -23.55 -5.15
CA ILE A 255 -0.19 -22.31 -4.58
C ILE A 255 1.30 -22.17 -4.89
N ASP A 256 2.07 -23.27 -4.77
CA ASP A 256 3.51 -23.25 -5.06
C ASP A 256 3.80 -23.02 -6.55
N ALA A 257 3.03 -23.61 -7.46
CA ALA A 257 3.09 -23.31 -8.88
C ALA A 257 2.78 -21.84 -9.18
N ALA A 258 1.74 -21.26 -8.56
CA ALA A 258 1.39 -19.85 -8.75
C ALA A 258 2.44 -18.86 -8.21
N ARG A 259 3.26 -19.27 -7.23
CA ARG A 259 4.35 -18.45 -6.66
C ARG A 259 5.57 -18.37 -7.58
N HIS A 260 5.74 -19.34 -8.46
CA HIS A 260 6.82 -19.44 -9.43
C HIS A 260 6.20 -19.40 -10.84
N PRO A 261 5.80 -18.21 -11.34
CA PRO A 261 5.40 -18.14 -12.73
C PRO A 261 6.56 -18.68 -13.58
N LEU A 262 6.25 -19.54 -14.55
CA LEU A 262 7.18 -19.94 -15.60
C LEU A 262 7.88 -18.69 -16.13
N PRO A 263 9.20 -18.75 -16.44
CA PRO A 263 9.91 -17.59 -16.94
C PRO A 263 9.18 -17.06 -18.18
N VAL A 264 8.63 -15.84 -18.06
CA VAL A 264 8.23 -15.06 -19.23
C VAL A 264 9.55 -14.56 -19.80
N ASP A 265 9.85 -14.95 -21.03
CA ASP A 265 11.09 -14.62 -21.73
C ASP A 265 11.54 -13.19 -21.43
N ALA A 266 12.78 -13.09 -20.94
CA ALA A 266 13.42 -11.85 -20.53
C ALA A 266 13.90 -11.01 -21.73
N ASP A 267 13.13 -10.98 -22.82
CA ASP A 267 13.52 -10.34 -24.09
C ASP A 267 12.62 -9.17 -24.51
N ALA A 268 11.96 -8.53 -23.55
CA ALA A 268 11.27 -7.26 -23.77
C ALA A 268 11.86 -6.17 -22.87
N GLY A 269 13.06 -5.68 -23.18
CA GLY A 269 13.60 -4.52 -22.47
C GLY A 269 14.99 -4.02 -22.82
N THR A 270 15.79 -4.76 -23.59
CA THR A 270 17.07 -4.29 -24.15
C THR A 270 16.92 -4.11 -25.65
N GLY A 271 16.29 -3.01 -26.03
CA GLY A 271 16.15 -2.60 -27.43
C GLY A 271 15.95 -1.09 -27.49
N ALA A 272 17.06 -0.39 -27.75
CA ALA A 272 17.24 1.04 -28.03
C ALA A 272 16.88 2.05 -26.91
#